data_AF-A0A956LBK3-F1
#
_entry.id   AF-A0A956LBK3-F1
#
_cell.length_a   1.000
_cell.length_b   1.000
_cell.length_c   1.000
_cell.angle_alpha   90.00
_cell.angle_beta   90.00
_cell.angle_gamma   90.00
#
_symmetry.space_group_name_H-M   'P 1'
#
loop_
_entity.id
_entity.type
_entity.pdbx_description
1 polymer ?
#
loop_
_entity_poly.entity_id
_entity_poly.type
_entity_poly.pdbx_seq_one_letter_code
_entity_poly.pdbx_strand_id
1 'polypeptide(L)'
;MTKTTPIIVAVILSLLSACDSDKGPSEEEKAAAAADAEKQKQEEEAIAKRKAEREAKQKAEKEQQEKFDAALEAVAVVPEDAKLTGDLVKACDEVAAAQDAFVQRLQTGDALEQWNAKKEETLPMTKIKCTQGNSAKIAACVKHGLENAPEELKDAFDAIFDHCVDKYRSAAGGAGMIRKKPL
;
A
#
# COMPACT_ATOMS: atom_id res chain seq x y z
N MET A 1 8.07 -23.92 -33.45
CA MET A 1 7.55 -24.46 -34.73
C MET A 1 6.17 -23.86 -34.91
N THR A 2 5.81 -23.01 -35.88
CA THR A 2 6.36 -22.64 -37.19
C THR A 2 5.71 -21.30 -37.62
N LYS A 3 6.55 -20.38 -38.16
CA LYS A 3 6.35 -19.50 -39.35
C LYS A 3 5.25 -18.41 -39.34
N THR A 4 5.60 -17.11 -39.22
CA THR A 4 6.02 -16.10 -40.25
C THR A 4 4.90 -15.44 -41.08
N THR A 5 4.77 -14.11 -40.88
CA THR A 5 4.30 -12.95 -41.71
C THR A 5 4.78 -12.99 -43.20
N PRO A 6 4.45 -12.07 -44.19
CA PRO A 6 3.66 -10.80 -44.25
C PRO A 6 2.97 -10.36 -45.62
N ILE A 7 2.35 -9.13 -45.67
CA ILE A 7 2.10 -8.16 -46.81
C ILE A 7 1.13 -8.62 -47.96
N ILE A 8 0.14 -7.83 -48.46
CA ILE A 8 0.20 -6.76 -49.50
C ILE A 8 -1.10 -5.91 -49.50
N VAL A 9 -0.90 -4.59 -49.56
CA VAL A 9 -1.87 -3.50 -49.85
C VAL A 9 -2.27 -3.51 -51.33
N ALA A 10 -3.56 -3.36 -51.64
CA ALA A 10 -4.03 -3.00 -52.99
C ALA A 10 -5.05 -1.85 -52.92
N VAL A 11 -4.58 -0.66 -53.23
CA VAL A 11 -5.36 0.55 -53.52
C VAL A 11 -5.97 0.40 -54.91
N ILE A 12 -7.30 0.56 -55.05
CA ILE A 12 -7.93 0.85 -56.34
C ILE A 12 -8.84 2.07 -56.15
N LEU A 13 -8.40 3.15 -56.77
CA LEU A 13 -8.99 4.47 -56.88
C LEU A 13 -9.70 4.55 -58.24
N SER A 14 -11.03 4.74 -58.25
CA SER A 14 -11.82 5.10 -59.44
C SER A 14 -12.99 5.99 -58.99
N LEU A 15 -12.79 7.30 -58.86
CA LEU A 15 -13.15 8.33 -59.86
C LEU A 15 -14.59 8.22 -60.37
N LEU A 16 -15.49 9.11 -59.88
CA LEU A 16 -16.12 10.18 -60.67
C LEU A 16 -17.34 10.80 -59.95
N SER A 17 -17.19 12.02 -59.46
CA SER A 17 -18.16 13.09 -59.73
C SER A 17 -17.45 14.44 -59.61
N ALA A 18 -17.36 15.13 -60.74
CA ALA A 18 -16.88 16.50 -60.83
C ALA A 18 -17.93 17.45 -60.25
N CYS A 19 -17.50 18.31 -59.32
CA CYS A 19 -18.12 19.61 -59.10
C CYS A 19 -17.02 20.64 -58.84
N ASP A 20 -17.02 21.62 -59.72
CA ASP A 20 -16.32 22.89 -59.70
C ASP A 20 -16.38 23.55 -58.32
N SER A 21 -15.24 23.74 -57.65
CA SER A 21 -14.98 24.83 -56.68
C SER A 21 -13.54 24.75 -56.19
N ASP A 22 -12.67 25.44 -56.93
CA ASP A 22 -11.33 25.85 -56.54
C ASP A 22 -11.43 26.92 -55.42
N LYS A 23 -11.98 26.53 -54.27
CA LYS A 23 -12.01 27.34 -53.05
C LYS A 23 -11.22 26.58 -52.00
N GLY A 24 -9.98 26.99 -51.80
CA GLY A 24 -9.19 26.57 -50.64
C GLY A 24 -9.99 26.80 -49.35
N PRO A 25 -9.62 26.11 -48.26
CA PRO A 25 -10.41 26.08 -47.03
C PRO A 25 -10.82 27.49 -46.60
N SER A 26 -12.10 27.65 -46.26
CA SER A 26 -12.65 28.95 -45.87
C SER A 26 -11.89 29.48 -44.65
N GLU A 27 -11.95 30.80 -44.41
CA GLU A 27 -11.35 31.34 -43.18
C GLU A 27 -11.91 30.68 -41.91
N GLU A 28 -13.18 30.24 -41.93
CA GLU A 28 -13.78 29.48 -40.84
C GLU A 28 -13.19 28.06 -40.69
N GLU A 29 -12.89 27.35 -41.79
CA GLU A 29 -12.21 26.04 -41.74
C GLU A 29 -10.75 26.15 -41.28
N LYS A 30 -10.05 27.22 -41.67
CA LYS A 30 -8.69 27.50 -41.19
C LYS A 30 -8.68 27.89 -39.71
N ALA A 31 -9.67 28.66 -39.26
CA ALA A 31 -9.81 29.03 -37.86
C ALA A 31 -10.19 27.82 -36.97
N ALA A 32 -11.07 26.94 -37.45
CA ALA A 32 -11.42 25.69 -36.75
C ALA A 32 -10.23 24.74 -36.63
N ALA A 33 -9.45 24.55 -37.71
CA ALA A 33 -8.25 23.73 -37.68
C ALA A 33 -7.16 24.28 -36.75
N ALA A 34 -7.01 25.61 -36.66
CA ALA A 34 -6.10 26.25 -35.72
C ALA A 34 -6.55 26.07 -34.26
N ALA A 35 -7.84 26.20 -33.98
CA ALA A 35 -8.41 25.98 -32.65
C ALA A 35 -8.31 24.53 -32.18
N ASP A 36 -8.50 23.55 -33.08
CA ASP A 36 -8.31 22.13 -32.78
C ASP A 36 -6.84 21.79 -32.55
N ALA A 37 -5.91 22.38 -33.32
CA ALA A 37 -4.47 22.20 -33.10
C ALA A 37 -4.01 22.79 -31.75
N GLU A 38 -4.60 23.90 -31.31
CA GLU A 38 -4.29 24.51 -30.02
C GLU A 38 -4.88 23.71 -28.85
N LYS A 39 -6.10 23.17 -28.99
CA LYS A 39 -6.67 22.23 -28.02
C LYS A 39 -5.86 20.94 -27.90
N GLN A 40 -5.42 20.36 -29.01
CA GLN A 40 -4.59 19.15 -28.99
C GLN A 40 -3.27 19.39 -28.25
N LYS A 41 -2.61 20.54 -28.46
CA LYS A 41 -1.39 20.89 -27.70
C LYS A 41 -1.66 21.04 -26.21
N GLN A 42 -2.75 21.71 -25.82
CA GLN A 42 -3.12 21.87 -24.41
C GLN A 42 -3.48 20.52 -23.76
N GLU A 43 -4.14 19.61 -24.49
CA GLU A 43 -4.43 18.26 -24.01
C GLU A 43 -3.15 17.42 -23.87
N GLU A 44 -2.22 17.47 -24.83
CA GLU A 44 -0.94 16.77 -24.75
C GLU A 44 -0.08 17.25 -23.56
N GLU A 45 -0.01 18.56 -23.33
CA GLU A 45 0.70 19.13 -22.18
C GLU A 45 0.03 18.74 -20.84
N ALA A 46 -1.30 18.76 -20.78
CA ALA A 46 -2.04 18.33 -19.58
C ALA A 46 -1.87 16.83 -19.30
N ILE A 47 -1.83 15.98 -20.33
CA ILE A 47 -1.58 14.54 -20.20
C ILE A 47 -0.14 14.28 -19.75
N ALA A 48 0.84 14.98 -20.32
CA ALA A 48 2.25 14.86 -19.94
C ALA A 48 2.47 15.26 -18.48
N LYS A 49 1.88 16.39 -18.03
CA LYS A 49 1.95 16.83 -16.64
C LYS A 49 1.32 15.81 -15.68
N ARG A 50 0.13 15.30 -15.98
CA ARG A 50 -0.55 14.28 -15.16
C ARG A 50 0.24 12.98 -15.10
N LYS A 51 0.91 12.58 -16.19
CA LYS A 51 1.74 11.38 -16.21
C LYS A 51 2.98 11.55 -15.32
N ALA A 52 3.66 12.68 -15.41
CA ALA A 52 4.81 13.00 -14.55
C ALA A 52 4.42 13.06 -13.07
N GLU A 53 3.28 13.69 -12.72
CA GLU A 53 2.77 13.73 -11.34
C GLU A 53 2.42 12.33 -10.80
N ARG A 54 1.83 11.46 -11.64
CA ARG A 54 1.52 10.06 -11.26
C ARG A 54 2.78 9.24 -11.03
N GLU A 55 3.77 9.35 -11.92
CA GLU A 55 5.02 8.61 -11.80
C GLU A 55 5.81 9.05 -10.56
N ALA A 56 5.86 10.36 -10.27
CA ALA A 56 6.48 10.88 -9.06
C ALA A 56 5.75 10.41 -7.78
N LYS A 57 4.42 10.48 -7.76
CA LYS A 57 3.61 10.00 -6.61
C LYS A 57 3.77 8.50 -6.39
N GLN A 58 3.72 7.68 -7.44
CA GLN A 58 3.92 6.23 -7.33
C GLN A 58 5.31 5.87 -6.85
N LYS A 59 6.35 6.59 -7.28
CA LYS A 59 7.71 6.36 -6.80
C LYS A 59 7.83 6.70 -5.32
N ALA A 60 7.29 7.85 -4.90
CA ALA A 60 7.29 8.24 -3.50
C ALA A 60 6.48 7.26 -2.61
N GLU A 61 5.32 6.82 -3.06
CA GLU A 61 4.50 5.80 -2.36
C GLU A 61 5.24 4.47 -2.23
N LYS A 62 5.91 4.01 -3.29
CA LYS A 62 6.72 2.78 -3.25
C LYS A 62 7.89 2.91 -2.29
N GLU A 63 8.63 4.01 -2.35
CA GLU A 63 9.76 4.22 -1.43
C GLU A 63 9.30 4.33 0.03
N GLN A 64 8.13 4.93 0.29
CA GLN A 64 7.53 4.96 1.62
C GLN A 64 7.08 3.56 2.06
N GLN A 65 6.44 2.80 1.17
CA GLN A 65 6.02 1.43 1.46
C GLN A 65 7.23 0.52 1.75
N GLU A 66 8.29 0.61 0.95
CA GLU A 66 9.51 -0.18 1.16
C GLU A 66 10.19 0.15 2.49
N LYS A 67 10.21 1.43 2.89
CA LYS A 67 10.71 1.85 4.22
C LYS A 67 9.83 1.32 5.35
N PHE A 68 8.51 1.39 5.17
CA PHE A 68 7.55 0.88 6.13
C PHE A 68 7.69 -0.64 6.32
N ASP A 69 7.76 -1.39 5.22
CA ASP A 69 7.93 -2.85 5.22
C ASP A 69 9.28 -3.25 5.84
N ALA A 70 10.36 -2.53 5.51
CA ALA A 70 11.68 -2.76 6.11
C ALA A 70 11.69 -2.48 7.62
N ALA A 71 11.02 -1.41 8.06
CA ALA A 71 10.87 -1.10 9.48
C ALA A 71 10.06 -2.18 10.21
N LEU A 72 8.97 -2.66 9.61
CA LEU A 72 8.16 -3.77 10.15
C LEU A 72 9.00 -5.04 10.31
N GLU A 73 9.74 -5.45 9.28
CA GLU A 73 10.56 -6.67 9.33
C GLU A 73 11.65 -6.57 10.42
N ALA A 74 12.24 -5.39 10.61
CA ALA A 74 13.27 -5.15 11.60
C ALA A 74 12.75 -5.30 13.04
N VAL A 75 11.52 -4.83 13.33
CA VAL A 75 10.97 -4.85 14.69
C VAL A 75 10.15 -6.11 15.00
N ALA A 76 9.64 -6.79 13.98
CA ALA A 76 8.88 -8.02 14.14
C ALA A 76 9.80 -9.25 14.32
N VAL A 77 10.56 -9.24 15.41
CA VAL A 77 11.46 -10.32 15.81
C VAL A 77 11.23 -10.69 17.27
N VAL A 78 11.54 -11.94 17.62
CA VAL A 78 11.64 -12.38 19.01
C VAL A 78 13.12 -12.36 19.38
N PRO A 79 13.54 -11.52 20.36
CA PRO A 79 14.91 -11.52 20.84
C PRO A 79 15.35 -12.92 21.27
N GLU A 80 16.60 -13.29 21.01
CA GLU A 80 17.12 -14.63 21.32
C GLU A 80 17.14 -14.92 22.84
N ASP A 81 17.26 -13.87 23.64
CA ASP A 81 17.22 -13.89 25.10
C ASP A 81 15.80 -13.76 25.68
N ALA A 82 14.78 -13.65 24.81
CA ALA A 82 13.40 -13.52 25.25
C ALA A 82 12.95 -14.76 26.02
N LYS A 83 12.72 -14.59 27.32
CA LYS A 83 12.13 -15.62 28.17
C LYS A 83 10.64 -15.72 27.88
N LEU A 84 10.28 -16.67 27.02
CA LEU A 84 8.88 -16.98 26.74
C LEU A 84 8.25 -17.58 28.01
N THR A 85 7.40 -16.80 28.65
CA THR A 85 6.59 -17.29 29.78
C THR A 85 5.62 -18.37 29.30
N GLY A 86 5.41 -19.41 30.11
CA GLY A 86 4.35 -20.40 29.88
C GLY A 86 2.94 -19.84 30.18
N ASP A 87 2.86 -18.70 30.86
CA ASP A 87 1.63 -17.97 31.11
C ASP A 87 1.33 -17.01 29.96
N LEU A 88 0.51 -17.49 29.02
CA LEU A 88 0.08 -16.70 27.87
C LEU A 88 -0.75 -15.48 28.27
N VAL A 89 -1.57 -15.58 29.33
CA VAL A 89 -2.41 -14.48 29.79
C VAL A 89 -1.53 -13.32 30.23
N LYS A 90 -0.50 -13.62 31.03
CA LYS A 90 0.50 -12.64 31.44
C LYS A 90 1.28 -12.07 30.24
N ALA A 91 1.69 -12.91 29.29
CA ALA A 91 2.37 -12.42 28.08
C ALA A 91 1.50 -11.42 27.31
N CYS A 92 0.19 -11.68 27.21
CA CYS A 92 -0.74 -10.79 26.53
C CYS A 92 -1.10 -9.53 27.33
N ASP A 93 -1.03 -9.57 28.67
CA ASP A 93 -1.07 -8.36 29.50
C ASP A 93 0.14 -7.46 29.22
N GLU A 94 1.33 -8.04 29.06
CA GLU A 94 2.53 -7.28 28.69
C GLU A 94 2.43 -6.68 27.28
N VAL A 95 1.77 -7.35 26.33
CA VAL A 95 1.48 -6.78 25.00
C VAL A 95 0.53 -5.58 25.10
N ALA A 96 -0.54 -5.68 25.90
CA ALA A 96 -1.45 -4.56 26.10
C ALA A 96 -0.72 -3.37 26.77
N ALA A 97 0.09 -3.62 27.80
CA ALA A 97 0.91 -2.58 28.41
C ALA A 97 1.89 -1.96 27.41
N ALA A 98 2.53 -2.77 26.56
CA ALA A 98 3.42 -2.30 25.51
C ALA A 98 2.69 -1.46 24.45
N GLN A 99 1.43 -1.76 24.14
CA GLN A 99 0.61 -0.92 23.25
C GLN A 99 0.34 0.45 23.86
N ASP A 100 -0.04 0.53 25.14
CA ASP A 100 -0.19 1.85 25.81
C ASP A 100 1.13 2.60 25.75
N ALA A 101 2.24 1.99 26.17
CA ALA A 101 3.55 2.62 26.14
C ALA A 101 3.98 3.09 24.73
N PHE A 102 3.71 2.29 23.70
CA PHE A 102 3.95 2.63 22.30
C PHE A 102 3.17 3.86 21.87
N VAL A 103 1.87 3.92 22.17
CA VAL A 103 1.03 5.08 21.83
C VAL A 103 1.47 6.32 22.62
N GLN A 104 1.73 6.19 23.93
CA GLN A 104 2.23 7.29 24.76
C GLN A 104 3.57 7.84 24.26
N ARG A 105 4.41 6.98 23.66
CA ARG A 105 5.74 7.36 23.15
C ARG A 105 5.70 8.07 21.81
N LEU A 106 4.82 7.65 20.90
CA LEU A 106 4.85 8.07 19.50
C LEU A 106 3.68 8.97 19.07
N GLN A 107 2.57 8.98 19.82
CA GLN A 107 1.42 9.84 19.52
C GLN A 107 1.47 11.13 20.34
N THR A 108 0.92 12.20 19.79
CA THR A 108 0.89 13.52 20.42
C THR A 108 -0.42 14.24 20.11
N GLY A 109 -0.79 15.25 20.92
CA GLY A 109 -1.98 16.06 20.69
C GLY A 109 -3.28 15.24 20.72
N ASP A 110 -4.22 15.60 19.85
CA ASP A 110 -5.57 14.99 19.77
C ASP A 110 -5.54 13.46 19.68
N ALA A 111 -4.56 12.87 18.98
CA ALA A 111 -4.45 11.42 18.86
C ALA A 111 -4.15 10.75 20.20
N LEU A 112 -3.27 11.35 21.00
CA LEU A 112 -2.94 10.86 22.34
C LEU A 112 -4.10 11.07 23.31
N GLU A 113 -4.84 12.19 23.20
CA GLU A 113 -6.04 12.44 23.99
C GLU A 113 -7.14 11.42 23.70
N GLN A 114 -7.40 11.13 22.43
CA GLN A 114 -8.37 10.11 22.02
C GLN A 114 -7.97 8.72 22.48
N TRP A 115 -6.68 8.39 22.43
CA TRP A 115 -6.16 7.15 22.99
C TRP A 115 -6.44 7.07 24.50
N ASN A 116 -6.07 8.09 25.25
CA ASN A 116 -6.26 8.13 26.70
C ASN A 116 -7.74 8.00 27.09
N ALA A 117 -8.66 8.53 26.29
CA ALA A 117 -10.10 8.40 26.51
C ALA A 117 -10.65 6.99 26.22
N LYS A 118 -9.97 6.17 25.40
CA LYS A 118 -10.47 4.87 24.93
C LYS A 118 -9.61 3.66 25.32
N LYS A 119 -8.44 3.89 25.92
CA LYS A 119 -7.48 2.82 26.20
C LYS A 119 -8.03 1.77 27.17
N GLU A 120 -8.91 2.15 28.09
CA GLU A 120 -9.54 1.20 29.02
C GLU A 120 -10.45 0.19 28.31
N GLU A 121 -11.02 0.55 27.15
CA GLU A 121 -11.79 -0.38 26.29
C GLU A 121 -10.88 -1.12 25.30
N THR A 122 -9.83 -0.45 24.83
CA THR A 122 -8.96 -0.96 23.75
C THR A 122 -7.96 -1.99 24.28
N LEU A 123 -7.33 -1.76 25.42
CA LEU A 123 -6.31 -2.64 25.98
C LEU A 123 -6.83 -4.05 26.32
N PRO A 124 -8.04 -4.22 26.91
CA PRO A 124 -8.64 -5.54 27.07
C PRO A 124 -8.87 -6.27 25.74
N MET A 125 -9.28 -5.55 24.69
CA MET A 125 -9.46 -6.13 23.36
C MET A 125 -8.14 -6.58 22.74
N THR A 126 -7.06 -5.83 22.96
CA THR A 126 -5.71 -6.25 22.58
C THR A 126 -5.28 -7.52 23.29
N LYS A 127 -5.54 -7.63 24.60
CA LYS A 127 -5.29 -8.85 25.36
C LYS A 127 -6.05 -10.04 24.77
N ILE A 128 -7.33 -9.85 24.45
CA ILE A 128 -8.18 -10.90 23.83
C ILE A 128 -7.59 -11.30 22.47
N LYS A 129 -7.26 -10.34 21.59
CA LYS A 129 -6.64 -10.59 20.27
C LYS A 129 -5.34 -11.40 20.41
N CYS A 130 -4.47 -10.99 21.33
CA CYS A 130 -3.22 -11.70 21.64
C CYS A 130 -3.48 -13.12 22.13
N THR A 131 -4.44 -13.31 23.04
CA THR A 131 -4.76 -14.63 23.61
C THR A 131 -5.32 -15.58 22.54
N GLN A 132 -6.12 -15.08 21.60
CA GLN A 132 -6.61 -15.84 20.45
C GLN A 132 -5.49 -16.29 19.49
N GLY A 133 -4.36 -15.56 19.47
CA GLY A 133 -3.15 -15.97 18.77
C GLY A 133 -2.49 -17.23 19.34
N ASN A 134 -2.78 -17.56 20.61
CA ASN A 134 -2.34 -18.75 21.34
C ASN A 134 -0.84 -19.07 21.21
N SER A 135 0.02 -18.05 21.29
CA SER A 135 1.47 -18.23 21.15
C SER A 135 2.23 -17.18 21.95
N ALA A 136 2.98 -17.64 22.96
CA ALA A 136 3.89 -16.78 23.72
C ALA A 136 4.98 -16.17 22.82
N LYS A 137 5.34 -16.84 21.72
CA LYS A 137 6.29 -16.34 20.73
C LYS A 137 5.74 -15.15 19.95
N ILE A 138 4.46 -15.22 19.55
CA ILE A 138 3.78 -14.08 18.92
C ILE A 138 3.69 -12.92 19.91
N ALA A 139 3.27 -13.17 21.16
CA ALA A 139 3.20 -12.14 22.19
C ALA A 139 4.56 -11.45 22.42
N ALA A 140 5.64 -12.22 22.52
CA ALA A 140 7.00 -11.68 22.65
C ALA A 140 7.42 -10.84 21.44
N CYS A 141 7.11 -11.28 20.21
CA CYS A 141 7.39 -10.50 19.00
C CYS A 141 6.65 -9.18 18.99
N VAL A 142 5.34 -9.19 19.28
CA VAL A 142 4.52 -7.98 19.28
C VAL A 142 5.01 -7.00 20.33
N LYS A 143 5.27 -7.48 21.56
CA LYS A 143 5.82 -6.65 22.63
C LYS A 143 7.14 -5.99 22.19
N HIS A 144 8.09 -6.78 21.70
CA HIS A 144 9.38 -6.27 21.22
C HIS A 144 9.20 -5.25 20.10
N GLY A 145 8.31 -5.55 19.15
CA GLY A 145 7.98 -4.66 18.04
C GLY A 145 7.46 -3.30 18.50
N LEU A 146 6.55 -3.28 19.48
CA LEU A 146 5.99 -2.05 20.04
C LEU A 146 6.99 -1.25 20.89
N GLU A 147 7.88 -1.95 21.61
CA GLU A 147 8.93 -1.30 22.39
C GLU A 147 9.99 -0.63 21.50
N ASN A 148 10.25 -1.17 20.31
CA ASN A 148 11.33 -0.73 19.41
C ASN A 148 10.83 -0.08 18.12
N ALA A 149 9.51 0.07 17.95
CA ALA A 149 8.93 0.70 16.77
C ALA A 149 9.45 2.14 16.60
N PRO A 150 9.95 2.50 15.41
CA PRO A 150 10.32 3.87 15.09
C PRO A 150 9.08 4.71 14.77
N GLU A 151 9.26 6.02 14.57
CA GLU A 151 8.14 6.96 14.37
C GLU A 151 7.32 6.63 13.11
N GLU A 152 7.94 6.08 12.08
CA GLU A 152 7.29 5.64 10.84
C GLU A 152 6.22 4.56 11.08
N LEU A 153 6.31 3.84 12.21
CA LEU A 153 5.36 2.80 12.60
C LEU A 153 4.34 3.27 13.64
N LYS A 154 4.24 4.56 13.98
CA LYS A 154 3.38 5.07 15.07
C LYS A 154 1.89 4.70 14.99
N ASP A 155 1.38 4.46 13.78
CA ASP A 155 -0.01 4.06 13.51
C ASP A 155 -0.11 2.56 13.12
N ALA A 156 0.99 1.81 13.24
CA ALA A 156 1.14 0.48 12.67
C ALA A 156 0.98 -0.68 13.67
N PHE A 157 0.28 -0.48 14.78
CA PHE A 157 0.06 -1.54 15.78
C PHE A 157 -0.48 -2.83 15.14
N ASP A 158 -1.52 -2.73 14.31
CA ASP A 158 -2.12 -3.90 13.66
C ASP A 158 -1.16 -4.54 12.66
N ALA A 159 -0.40 -3.75 11.92
CA ALA A 159 0.59 -4.27 10.97
C ALA A 159 1.74 -5.01 11.70
N ILE A 160 2.25 -4.47 12.81
CA ILE A 160 3.23 -5.15 13.68
C ILE A 160 2.64 -6.48 14.20
N PHE A 161 1.40 -6.44 14.69
CA PHE A 161 0.72 -7.62 15.22
C PHE A 161 0.58 -8.72 14.14
N ASP A 162 0.04 -8.36 12.99
CA ASP A 162 -0.22 -9.29 11.90
C ASP A 162 1.09 -9.84 11.33
N HIS A 163 2.13 -9.02 11.22
CA HIS A 163 3.45 -9.48 10.77
C HIS A 163 4.08 -10.50 11.74
N CYS A 164 3.99 -10.24 13.04
CA CYS A 164 4.41 -11.20 14.07
C CYS A 164 3.61 -12.51 14.01
N VAL A 165 2.30 -12.43 13.78
CA VAL A 165 1.45 -13.61 13.57
C VAL A 165 1.91 -14.37 12.33
N ASP A 166 2.10 -13.71 11.21
CA ASP A 166 2.47 -14.34 9.93
C ASP A 166 3.83 -15.05 10.02
N LYS A 167 4.80 -14.40 10.65
CA LYS A 167 6.15 -14.92 10.85
C LYS A 167 6.19 -16.12 11.79
N TYR A 168 5.45 -16.07 12.90
CA TYR A 168 5.59 -17.08 13.96
C TYR A 168 4.45 -18.12 14.02
N ARG A 169 3.31 -17.89 13.38
CA ARG A 169 2.26 -18.91 13.18
C ARG A 169 2.68 -19.91 12.11
N SER A 170 3.28 -19.43 11.02
CA SER A 170 3.83 -20.29 9.95
C SER A 170 4.98 -21.19 10.44
N ALA A 171 5.71 -20.74 11.46
CA ALA A 171 6.80 -21.51 12.08
C ALA A 171 6.33 -22.54 13.12
N ALA A 172 5.13 -22.39 13.67
CA ALA A 172 4.59 -23.25 14.73
C ALA A 172 3.74 -24.43 14.21
N GLY A 173 3.45 -24.48 12.90
CA GLY A 173 2.67 -25.55 12.29
C GLY A 173 3.16 -25.86 10.88
N GLY A 174 3.94 -26.94 10.74
CA GLY A 174 4.11 -27.57 9.44
C GLY A 174 2.74 -27.89 8.83
N ALA A 175 2.55 -27.46 7.58
CA ALA A 175 1.43 -27.80 6.69
C ALA A 175 0.01 -27.60 7.24
N GLY A 176 -0.62 -26.46 6.92
CA GLY A 176 -2.07 -26.35 7.04
C GLY A 176 -2.66 -24.96 6.86
N MET A 177 -3.10 -24.68 5.63
CA MET A 177 -4.18 -23.78 5.21
C MET A 177 -3.76 -22.65 4.26
N ILE A 178 -4.20 -22.86 3.02
CA ILE A 178 -4.23 -21.92 1.90
C ILE A 178 -4.95 -20.65 2.34
N ARG A 179 -4.23 -19.52 2.41
CA ARG A 179 -4.85 -18.20 2.35
C ARG A 179 -5.45 -18.02 0.96
N LYS A 180 -6.75 -18.26 0.80
CA LYS A 180 -7.48 -17.73 -0.35
C LYS A 180 -7.54 -16.21 -0.19
N LYS A 181 -6.81 -15.52 -1.05
CA LYS A 181 -6.91 -14.07 -1.25
C LYS A 181 -8.34 -13.76 -1.75
N PRO A 182 -9.11 -12.86 -1.12
CA PRO A 182 -10.34 -12.39 -1.73
C PRO A 182 -9.99 -11.56 -2.98
N LEU A 183 -10.74 -11.82 -4.06
CA LEU A 183 -10.75 -11.08 -5.31
C LEU A 183 -11.37 -9.69 -5.13
#